data_AF-A0A1F6F177-F1
#
_entry.id   AF-A0A1F6F177-F1
#
_cell.length_a   1.000
_cell.length_b   1.000
_cell.length_c   1.000
_cell.angle_alpha   90.00
_cell.angle_beta   90.00
_cell.angle_gamma   90.00
#
_symmetry.space_group_name_H-M   'P 1'
#
loop_
_entity.id
_entity.type
_entity.pdbx_description
1 polymer ?
#
loop_
_entity_poly.entity_id
_entity_poly.type
_entity_poly.pdbx_seq_one_letter_code
_entity_poly.pdbx_strand_id
1 'polypeptide(L)'
;MSQSLEAYIERIRTSPVSDFYSSRWKSITDPTLLPTISRRDLIETPLSLRRYERRSGIVKVVWDASIPFLSEWSFTSIAEEELGLRAARPLIFLSDPHEAIEKAMWCYQHDMVPLVEERSSEVTLYAARKFRCDALITDPSSLPRVLPYLKGKSDPLSSMTIISDSFEPEVLLPYAHYARKIDLVFSFPETGALARAVLSEDPLFTVLPNCIVEYLDDYLVVTKNAPLTTPVIRYRTNIPAHCLKFSEGEGVIRDSSNRV
;
A
#
# COMPACT_ATOMS: atom_id res chain seq x y z
N MET A 1 -5.81 -18.63 -10.49
CA MET A 1 -6.17 -18.11 -11.83
C MET A 1 -6.58 -16.66 -11.62
N SER A 2 -5.90 -15.69 -12.24
CA SER A 2 -6.36 -14.30 -12.16
C SER A 2 -7.65 -14.16 -12.98
N GLN A 3 -8.66 -13.56 -12.37
CA GLN A 3 -9.88 -13.18 -13.07
C GLN A 3 -9.55 -12.00 -14.00
N SER A 4 -10.14 -11.93 -15.20
CA SER A 4 -9.95 -10.74 -16.06
C SER A 4 -10.55 -9.50 -15.37
N LEU A 5 -9.98 -8.32 -15.62
CA LEU A 5 -10.45 -7.08 -15.00
C LEU A 5 -11.92 -6.80 -15.33
N GLU A 6 -12.34 -7.10 -16.56
CA GLU A 6 -13.73 -6.97 -17.01
C GLU A 6 -14.67 -7.86 -16.19
N ALA A 7 -14.28 -9.12 -15.98
CA ALA A 7 -15.08 -10.04 -15.18
C ALA A 7 -15.15 -9.60 -13.71
N TYR A 8 -14.08 -8.99 -13.17
CA TYR A 8 -14.09 -8.45 -11.82
C TYR A 8 -15.01 -7.22 -11.70
N ILE A 9 -14.91 -6.29 -12.64
CA ILE A 9 -15.79 -5.11 -12.72
C ILE A 9 -17.25 -5.53 -12.86
N GLU A 10 -17.56 -6.51 -13.69
CA GLU A 10 -18.94 -6.99 -13.86
C GLU A 10 -19.48 -7.63 -12.58
N ARG A 11 -18.66 -8.38 -11.86
CA ARG A 11 -19.03 -8.94 -10.54
C ARG A 11 -19.28 -7.83 -9.51
N ILE A 12 -18.50 -6.75 -9.52
CA ILE A 12 -18.77 -5.58 -8.68
C ILE A 12 -20.11 -4.99 -9.09
N ARG A 13 -20.32 -4.68 -10.37
CA ARG A 13 -21.53 -4.01 -10.88
C ARG A 13 -22.83 -4.73 -10.56
N THR A 14 -22.82 -6.07 -10.66
CA THR A 14 -24.00 -6.92 -10.45
C THR A 14 -24.28 -7.22 -8.98
N SER A 15 -23.42 -6.75 -8.06
CA SER A 15 -23.64 -6.93 -6.63
C SER A 15 -24.81 -6.08 -6.14
N PRO A 16 -25.71 -6.63 -5.30
CA PRO A 16 -26.83 -5.88 -4.74
C PRO A 16 -26.44 -4.81 -3.71
N VAL A 17 -25.15 -4.73 -3.33
CA VAL A 17 -24.66 -3.79 -2.32
C VAL A 17 -23.64 -2.78 -2.86
N SER A 18 -23.34 -2.82 -4.16
CA SER A 18 -22.30 -1.99 -4.80
C SER A 18 -22.82 -0.67 -5.38
N ASP A 19 -23.87 -0.09 -4.81
CA ASP A 19 -24.55 1.10 -5.35
C ASP A 19 -23.58 2.25 -5.64
N PHE A 20 -22.53 2.38 -4.84
CA PHE A 20 -21.47 3.36 -5.05
C PHE A 20 -20.78 3.25 -6.42
N TYR A 21 -20.49 2.03 -6.88
CA TYR A 21 -19.81 1.76 -8.15
C TYR A 21 -20.80 1.69 -9.31
N SER A 22 -21.90 0.97 -9.15
CA SER A 22 -22.89 0.76 -10.22
C SER A 22 -23.52 2.07 -10.68
N SER A 23 -23.84 2.98 -9.75
CA SER A 23 -24.39 4.32 -10.07
C SER A 23 -23.42 5.22 -10.83
N ARG A 24 -22.11 5.09 -10.57
CA ARG A 24 -21.04 5.86 -11.24
C ARG A 24 -20.72 5.30 -12.62
N TRP A 25 -20.55 3.99 -12.71
CA TRP A 25 -20.15 3.31 -13.95
C TRP A 25 -21.26 3.26 -15.00
N LYS A 26 -22.53 3.24 -14.56
CA LYS A 26 -23.70 3.19 -15.46
C LYS A 26 -23.54 2.03 -16.47
N SER A 27 -23.62 2.34 -17.76
CA SER A 27 -23.49 1.39 -18.88
C SER A 27 -22.09 1.31 -19.48
N ILE A 28 -21.07 1.94 -18.87
CA ILE A 28 -19.70 1.94 -19.41
C ILE A 28 -19.10 0.55 -19.18
N THR A 29 -18.83 -0.20 -20.25
CA THR A 29 -18.29 -1.56 -20.17
C THR A 29 -16.77 -1.61 -20.28
N ASP A 30 -16.16 -0.63 -20.94
CA ASP A 30 -14.71 -0.51 -21.09
C ASP A 30 -14.08 -0.05 -19.76
N PRO A 31 -13.21 -0.87 -19.13
CA PRO A 31 -12.52 -0.50 -17.90
C PRO A 31 -11.75 0.82 -17.99
N THR A 32 -11.16 1.17 -19.14
CA THR A 32 -10.32 2.37 -19.28
C THR A 32 -11.14 3.66 -19.40
N LEU A 33 -12.46 3.54 -19.61
CA LEU A 33 -13.37 4.67 -19.73
C LEU A 33 -14.20 4.89 -18.46
N LEU A 34 -14.03 4.05 -17.43
CA LEU A 34 -14.75 4.23 -16.17
C LEU A 34 -14.38 5.57 -15.52
N PRO A 35 -15.34 6.27 -14.88
CA PRO A 35 -15.02 7.49 -14.14
C PRO A 35 -14.04 7.17 -13.01
N THR A 36 -13.11 8.09 -12.77
CA THR A 36 -12.18 7.94 -11.64
C THR A 36 -12.89 8.12 -10.31
N ILE A 37 -12.45 7.40 -9.29
CA ILE A 37 -12.89 7.56 -7.90
C ILE A 37 -11.79 8.29 -7.14
N SER A 38 -12.12 9.38 -6.47
CA SER A 38 -11.17 10.12 -5.65
C SER A 38 -11.26 9.72 -4.17
N ARG A 39 -10.29 10.14 -3.35
CA ARG A 39 -10.40 10.04 -1.89
C ARG A 39 -11.66 10.72 -1.35
N ARG A 40 -12.04 11.85 -1.94
CA ARG A 40 -13.24 12.61 -1.54
C ARG A 40 -14.51 11.79 -1.71
N ASP A 41 -14.63 11.03 -2.80
CA ASP A 41 -15.76 10.11 -3.00
C ASP A 41 -15.84 9.06 -1.88
N LEU A 42 -14.69 8.58 -1.38
CA LEU A 42 -14.62 7.60 -0.29
C LEU A 42 -15.02 8.21 1.06
N ILE A 43 -14.67 9.48 1.30
CA ILE A 43 -15.04 10.23 2.51
C ILE A 43 -16.55 10.50 2.53
N GLU A 44 -17.11 10.94 1.39
CA GLU A 44 -18.53 11.32 1.27
C GLU A 44 -19.48 10.11 1.27
N THR A 45 -18.96 8.89 1.11
CA THR A 45 -19.76 7.66 1.03
C THR A 45 -19.56 6.76 2.26
N PRO A 46 -20.62 6.37 2.99
CA PRO A 46 -20.53 5.37 4.05
C PRO A 46 -19.87 4.06 3.60
N LEU A 47 -19.05 3.45 4.46
CA LEU A 47 -18.33 2.21 4.15
C LEU A 47 -19.27 1.08 3.68
N SER A 48 -20.46 0.97 4.27
CA SER A 48 -21.44 -0.05 3.90
C SER A 48 -21.88 0.00 2.44
N LEU A 49 -21.81 1.17 1.79
CA LEU A 49 -22.18 1.38 0.39
C LEU A 49 -20.99 1.25 -0.57
N ARG A 50 -19.76 1.25 -0.04
CA ARG A 50 -18.51 1.09 -0.79
C ARG A 50 -18.07 -0.38 -0.91
N ARG A 51 -18.87 -1.30 -0.40
CA ARG A 51 -18.62 -2.75 -0.46
C ARG A 51 -19.36 -3.36 -1.63
N TYR A 52 -18.82 -4.41 -2.22
CA TYR A 52 -19.56 -5.23 -3.19
C TYR A 52 -19.74 -6.68 -2.70
N GLU A 53 -19.08 -7.05 -1.60
CA GLU A 53 -19.21 -8.36 -0.97
C GLU A 53 -19.01 -8.24 0.54
N ARG A 54 -19.34 -9.30 1.30
CA ARG A 54 -19.04 -9.40 2.73
C ARG A 54 -17.93 -10.41 2.95
N ARG A 55 -16.83 -9.98 3.57
CA ARG A 55 -15.73 -10.84 4.00
C ARG A 55 -15.31 -10.48 5.41
N SER A 56 -14.79 -11.45 6.14
CA SER A 56 -14.16 -11.21 7.43
C SER A 56 -12.86 -10.43 7.23
N GLY A 57 -12.64 -9.43 8.06
CA GLY A 57 -11.51 -8.52 7.92
C GLY A 57 -11.43 -7.51 9.05
N ILE A 58 -10.61 -6.50 8.84
CA ILE A 58 -10.48 -5.36 9.73
C ILE A 58 -11.06 -4.11 9.09
N VAL A 59 -11.68 -3.28 9.91
CA VAL A 59 -12.03 -1.91 9.54
C VAL A 59 -11.02 -1.00 10.23
N LYS A 60 -10.32 -0.18 9.45
CA LYS A 60 -9.38 0.82 9.95
C LYS A 60 -9.87 2.23 9.67
N VAL A 61 -9.46 3.15 10.54
CA VAL A 61 -9.65 4.58 10.32
C VAL A 61 -8.44 5.07 9.53
N VAL A 62 -8.68 5.54 8.31
CA VAL A 62 -7.66 6.24 7.52
C VAL A 62 -7.70 7.71 7.94
N TRP A 63 -6.63 8.17 8.56
CA TRP A 63 -6.48 9.56 8.99
C TRP A 63 -5.90 10.40 7.86
N ASP A 64 -6.55 11.52 7.56
CA ASP A 64 -6.08 12.53 6.62
C ASP A 64 -6.15 13.91 7.29
N ALA A 65 -5.40 14.89 6.76
CA ALA A 65 -5.37 16.25 7.26
C ALA A 65 -6.75 16.96 7.26
N SER A 66 -7.71 16.43 6.49
CA SER A 66 -9.06 16.99 6.36
C SER A 66 -10.11 16.23 7.20
N ILE A 67 -10.49 15.03 6.78
CA ILE A 67 -11.59 14.25 7.37
C ILE A 67 -11.20 12.76 7.37
N PRO A 68 -11.20 12.09 8.54
CA PRO A 68 -10.96 10.66 8.60
C PRO A 68 -12.10 9.86 7.97
N PHE A 69 -11.78 8.73 7.35
CA PHE A 69 -12.78 7.81 6.80
C PHE A 69 -12.43 6.35 7.09
N LEU A 70 -13.43 5.48 6.99
CA LEU A 70 -13.24 4.05 7.22
C LEU A 70 -12.79 3.35 5.94
N SER A 71 -11.83 2.44 6.05
CA SER A 71 -11.47 1.49 5.00
C SER A 71 -11.51 0.07 5.56
N GLU A 72 -11.88 -0.91 4.72
CA GLU A 72 -11.95 -2.30 5.13
C GLU A 72 -11.08 -3.20 4.26
N TRP A 73 -10.35 -4.06 4.95
CA TRP A 73 -9.45 -5.04 4.37
C TRP A 73 -9.82 -6.44 4.85
N SER A 74 -10.09 -7.35 3.91
CA SER A 74 -10.31 -8.75 4.27
C SER A 74 -9.00 -9.40 4.70
N PHE A 75 -9.07 -10.43 5.56
CA PHE A 75 -7.85 -11.17 5.94
C PHE A 75 -7.15 -11.81 4.75
N THR A 76 -7.91 -12.28 3.76
CA THR A 76 -7.36 -12.79 2.50
C THR A 76 -6.62 -11.68 1.73
N SER A 77 -7.23 -10.50 1.61
CA SER A 77 -6.59 -9.35 0.95
C SER A 77 -5.29 -8.96 1.64
N ILE A 78 -5.28 -8.96 2.98
CA ILE A 78 -4.06 -8.71 3.76
C ILE A 78 -3.02 -9.78 3.46
N ALA A 79 -3.36 -11.07 3.48
CA ALA A 79 -2.41 -12.15 3.21
C ALA A 79 -1.77 -12.07 1.81
N GLU A 80 -2.52 -11.57 0.82
CA GLU A 80 -2.11 -11.46 -0.57
C GLU A 80 -1.25 -10.22 -0.88
N GLU A 81 -1.11 -9.27 0.06
CA GLU A 81 -0.28 -8.07 -0.17
C GLU A 81 1.20 -8.41 -0.41
N GLU A 82 1.84 -7.72 -1.35
CA GLU A 82 3.24 -7.95 -1.71
C GLU A 82 4.18 -6.93 -1.06
N LEU A 83 4.50 -7.12 0.22
CA LEU A 83 5.44 -6.23 0.94
C LEU A 83 6.93 -6.53 0.66
N GLY A 84 7.23 -7.62 -0.05
CA GLY A 84 8.59 -7.98 -0.49
C GLY A 84 9.55 -8.43 0.62
N LEU A 85 9.05 -8.64 1.85
CA LEU A 85 9.89 -8.96 3.00
C LEU A 85 10.22 -10.45 3.07
N ARG A 86 11.48 -10.78 3.40
CA ARG A 86 11.91 -12.14 3.76
C ARG A 86 12.58 -12.10 5.13
N ALA A 87 11.83 -12.42 6.17
CA ALA A 87 12.28 -12.32 7.55
C ALA A 87 11.67 -13.43 8.40
N ALA A 88 12.33 -13.81 9.49
CA ALA A 88 11.70 -14.65 10.51
C ALA A 88 11.08 -13.80 11.63
N ARG A 89 11.72 -12.67 11.96
CA ARG A 89 11.38 -11.83 13.12
C ARG A 89 11.42 -10.35 12.75
N PRO A 90 10.47 -9.87 11.95
CA PRO A 90 10.44 -8.46 11.57
C PRO A 90 10.07 -7.57 12.76
N LEU A 91 10.72 -6.42 12.88
CA LEU A 91 10.21 -5.29 13.66
C LEU A 91 9.25 -4.49 12.78
N ILE A 92 8.03 -4.22 13.25
CA ILE A 92 7.06 -3.35 12.60
C ILE A 92 7.00 -2.06 13.41
N PHE A 93 7.43 -0.96 12.80
CA PHE A 93 7.57 0.33 13.45
C PHE A 93 6.99 1.41 12.52
N LEU A 94 5.67 1.60 12.60
CA LEU A 94 4.91 2.49 11.73
C LEU A 94 4.26 3.62 12.54
N SER A 95 4.13 4.80 11.95
CA SER A 95 3.50 5.97 12.55
C SER A 95 2.01 5.79 12.73
N ASP A 96 1.38 5.02 11.83
CA ASP A 96 -0.03 4.64 11.93
C ASP A 96 -0.16 3.27 12.63
N PRO A 97 -0.79 3.20 13.82
CA PRO A 97 -0.99 1.95 14.53
C PRO A 97 -1.95 0.99 13.80
N HIS A 98 -2.89 1.49 12.99
CA HIS A 98 -3.76 0.62 12.20
C HIS A 98 -2.99 -0.09 11.09
N GLU A 99 -2.07 0.62 10.42
CA GLU A 99 -1.15 -0.01 9.46
C GLU A 99 -0.22 -1.00 10.15
N ALA A 100 0.28 -0.67 11.36
CA ALA A 100 1.12 -1.58 12.14
C ALA A 100 0.42 -2.92 12.44
N ILE A 101 -0.85 -2.87 12.85
CA ILE A 101 -1.68 -4.06 13.10
C ILE A 101 -1.91 -4.84 11.80
N GLU A 102 -2.20 -4.14 10.69
CA GLU A 102 -2.37 -4.78 9.38
C GLU A 102 -1.12 -5.54 8.94
N LYS A 103 0.05 -4.91 9.05
CA LYS A 103 1.32 -5.54 8.65
C LYS A 103 1.72 -6.65 9.61
N ALA A 104 1.31 -6.59 10.88
CA ALA A 104 1.48 -7.68 11.83
C ALA A 104 0.67 -8.91 11.42
N MET A 105 -0.59 -8.71 11.01
CA MET A 105 -1.41 -9.81 10.47
C MET A 105 -0.81 -10.37 9.18
N TRP A 106 -0.30 -9.52 8.28
CA TRP A 106 0.44 -9.97 7.11
C TRP A 106 1.62 -10.88 7.50
N CYS A 107 2.45 -10.46 8.46
CA CYS A 107 3.58 -11.26 8.93
C CYS A 107 3.16 -12.66 9.42
N TYR A 108 2.07 -12.76 10.18
CA TYR A 108 1.57 -14.05 10.65
C TYR A 108 1.08 -14.96 9.51
N GLN A 109 0.53 -14.40 8.42
CA GLN A 109 0.11 -15.17 7.25
C GLN A 109 1.29 -15.69 6.41
N HIS A 110 2.49 -15.15 6.65
CA HIS A 110 3.73 -15.51 5.95
C HIS A 110 4.74 -16.21 6.89
N ASP A 111 4.25 -16.88 7.94
CA ASP A 111 5.04 -17.65 8.91
C ASP A 111 6.14 -16.85 9.64
N MET A 112 5.92 -15.54 9.82
CA MET A 112 6.82 -14.65 10.55
C MET A 112 6.27 -14.35 11.95
N VAL A 113 7.18 -14.07 12.89
CA VAL A 113 6.81 -13.65 14.25
C VAL A 113 7.18 -12.18 14.41
N PRO A 114 6.25 -11.23 14.17
CA PRO A 114 6.55 -9.81 14.25
C PRO A 114 6.67 -9.31 15.69
N LEU A 115 7.53 -8.32 15.90
CA LEU A 115 7.46 -7.41 17.05
C LEU A 115 6.87 -6.09 16.55
N VAL A 116 5.80 -5.61 17.17
CA VAL A 116 5.10 -4.38 16.75
C VAL A 116 5.41 -3.25 17.74
N GLU A 117 5.56 -2.02 17.25
CA GLU A 117 5.73 -0.84 18.10
C GLU A 117 4.59 -0.71 19.13
N GLU A 118 4.98 -0.61 20.40
CA GLU A 118 4.11 -0.23 21.50
C GLU A 118 4.20 1.28 21.77
N ARG A 119 3.30 1.82 22.61
CA ARG A 119 3.27 3.25 22.99
C ARG A 119 4.63 3.84 23.41
N SER A 120 5.54 3.01 23.93
CA SER A 120 6.92 3.41 24.20
C SER A 120 7.87 2.84 23.15
N SER A 121 8.39 3.72 22.29
CA SER A 121 9.41 3.35 21.32
C SER A 121 10.67 2.80 22.01
N GLU A 122 11.08 3.35 23.16
CA GLU A 122 12.27 2.87 23.89
C GLU A 122 12.14 1.39 24.32
N VAL A 123 10.97 1.03 24.86
CA VAL A 123 10.67 -0.35 25.27
C VAL A 123 10.66 -1.27 24.06
N THR A 124 10.02 -0.84 22.97
CA THR A 124 9.98 -1.58 21.70
C THR A 124 11.39 -1.84 21.17
N LEU A 125 12.24 -0.82 21.13
CA LEU A 125 13.60 -0.94 20.61
C LEU A 125 14.50 -1.80 21.52
N TYR A 126 14.30 -1.75 22.83
CA TYR A 126 14.94 -2.68 23.77
C TYR A 126 14.51 -4.14 23.49
N ALA A 127 13.19 -4.37 23.36
CA ALA A 127 12.64 -5.68 23.05
C ALA A 127 13.14 -6.20 21.70
N ALA A 128 13.23 -5.34 20.67
CA ALA A 128 13.74 -5.68 19.34
C ALA A 128 15.17 -6.21 19.36
N ARG A 129 16.03 -5.70 20.27
CA ARG A 129 17.39 -6.22 20.46
C ARG A 129 17.38 -7.61 21.08
N LYS A 130 16.55 -7.81 22.12
CA LYS A 130 16.44 -9.10 22.82
C LYS A 130 15.81 -10.18 21.95
N PHE A 131 14.76 -9.82 21.22
CA PHE A 131 14.08 -10.68 20.27
C PHE A 131 14.92 -10.97 19.01
N ARG A 132 16.00 -10.19 18.80
CA ARG A 132 16.90 -10.26 17.66
C ARG A 132 16.17 -10.12 16.33
N CYS A 133 15.41 -9.03 16.20
CA CYS A 133 14.75 -8.72 14.93
C CYS A 133 15.78 -8.70 13.78
N ASP A 134 15.44 -9.39 12.70
CA ASP A 134 16.30 -9.59 11.53
C ASP A 134 15.88 -8.72 10.35
N ALA A 135 14.70 -8.11 10.40
CA ALA A 135 14.22 -7.16 9.41
C ALA A 135 13.39 -6.03 10.04
N LEU A 136 13.06 -5.01 9.24
CA LEU A 136 12.26 -3.86 9.64
C LEU A 136 11.19 -3.54 8.59
N ILE A 137 9.95 -3.34 9.01
CA ILE A 137 8.89 -2.68 8.25
C ILE A 137 8.65 -1.32 8.90
N THR A 138 8.80 -0.23 8.14
CA THR A 138 8.71 1.14 8.64
C THR A 138 8.15 2.08 7.59
N ASP A 139 7.91 3.33 7.97
CA ASP A 139 7.61 4.46 7.09
C ASP A 139 8.68 5.57 7.26
N PRO A 140 8.75 6.56 6.37
CA PRO A 140 9.72 7.65 6.46
C PRO A 140 9.67 8.46 7.77
N SER A 141 8.48 8.72 8.31
CA SER A 141 8.31 9.51 9.53
C SER A 141 8.79 8.78 10.79
N SER A 142 8.81 7.45 10.73
CA SER A 142 9.23 6.56 11.80
C SER A 142 10.74 6.28 11.81
N LEU A 143 11.43 6.46 10.68
CA LEU A 143 12.87 6.19 10.54
C LEU A 143 13.77 6.90 11.57
N PRO A 144 13.59 8.21 11.87
CA PRO A 144 14.40 8.88 12.87
C PRO A 144 14.28 8.25 14.27
N ARG A 145 13.10 7.72 14.61
CA ARG A 145 12.81 7.12 15.91
C ARG A 145 13.45 5.74 16.08
N VAL A 146 13.57 4.96 14.99
CA VAL A 146 14.23 3.64 15.00
C VAL A 146 15.75 3.72 14.79
N LEU A 147 16.28 4.86 14.34
CA LEU A 147 17.72 5.04 14.10
C LEU A 147 18.63 4.66 15.29
N PRO A 148 18.32 4.99 16.56
CA PRO A 148 19.14 4.57 17.71
C PRO A 148 19.24 3.05 17.86
N TYR A 149 18.19 2.30 17.46
CA TYR A 149 18.23 0.85 17.41
C TYR A 149 19.17 0.36 16.31
N LEU A 150 19.02 0.91 15.09
CA LEU A 150 19.83 0.53 13.92
C LEU A 150 21.33 0.78 14.15
N LYS A 151 21.69 1.95 14.70
CA LYS A 151 23.08 2.28 15.08
C LYS A 151 23.68 1.34 16.13
N GLY A 152 22.85 0.73 16.97
CA GLY A 152 23.27 -0.17 18.03
C GLY A 152 23.45 -1.62 17.59
N LYS A 153 23.21 -1.96 16.32
CA LYS A 153 23.41 -3.32 15.80
C LYS A 153 24.86 -3.49 15.33
N SER A 154 25.42 -4.67 15.58
CA SER A 154 26.72 -5.08 15.03
C SER A 154 26.64 -5.37 13.52
N ASP A 155 25.53 -5.94 13.09
CA ASP A 155 25.29 -6.38 11.72
C ASP A 155 24.07 -5.69 11.11
N PRO A 156 24.11 -5.34 9.81
CA PRO A 156 22.94 -4.86 9.09
C PRO A 156 21.78 -5.85 9.16
N LEU A 157 20.55 -5.33 9.15
CA LEU A 157 19.34 -6.13 8.97
C LEU A 157 19.41 -6.90 7.65
N SER A 158 18.74 -8.05 7.60
CA SER A 158 18.58 -8.82 6.36
C SER A 158 17.82 -8.02 5.29
N SER A 159 16.77 -7.29 5.71
CA SER A 159 16.00 -6.41 4.84
C SER A 159 15.31 -5.30 5.63
N MET A 160 14.97 -4.22 4.94
CA MET A 160 14.09 -3.16 5.40
C MET A 160 13.04 -2.88 4.32
N THR A 161 11.78 -2.78 4.71
CA THR A 161 10.68 -2.35 3.84
C THR A 161 10.19 -0.99 4.33
N ILE A 162 10.27 0.02 3.48
CA ILE A 162 9.78 1.39 3.74
C ILE A 162 8.49 1.59 2.96
N ILE A 163 7.38 1.81 3.65
CA ILE A 163 6.04 1.97 3.08
C ILE A 163 5.68 3.46 3.11
N SER A 164 5.29 4.01 1.96
CA SER A 164 4.87 5.41 1.84
C SER A 164 4.12 5.66 0.53
N ASP A 165 3.43 6.79 0.43
CA ASP A 165 2.91 7.32 -0.83
C ASP A 165 3.92 8.24 -1.55
N SER A 166 5.01 8.60 -0.88
CA SER A 166 6.03 9.52 -1.34
C SER A 166 7.39 9.16 -0.75
N PHE A 167 8.44 9.39 -1.54
CA PHE A 167 9.81 9.02 -1.17
C PHE A 167 10.76 10.15 -1.55
N GLU A 168 11.64 10.51 -0.61
CA GLU A 168 12.74 11.46 -0.80
C GLU A 168 14.06 10.67 -0.70
N PRO A 169 14.62 10.18 -1.82
CA PRO A 169 15.80 9.32 -1.80
C PRO A 169 16.98 9.92 -1.03
N GLU A 170 17.21 11.22 -1.13
CA GLU A 170 18.25 11.95 -0.40
C GLU A 170 18.11 11.84 1.13
N VAL A 171 16.88 11.69 1.65
CA VAL A 171 16.60 11.47 3.07
C VAL A 171 16.76 10.01 3.45
N LEU A 172 16.47 9.09 2.53
CA LEU A 172 16.46 7.64 2.78
C LEU A 172 17.82 6.96 2.56
N LEU A 173 18.64 7.44 1.61
CA LEU A 173 19.97 6.90 1.30
C LEU A 173 20.92 6.82 2.50
N PRO A 174 20.93 7.78 3.46
CA PRO A 174 21.70 7.63 4.70
C PRO A 174 21.35 6.42 5.56
N TYR A 175 20.25 5.72 5.28
CA TYR A 175 19.87 4.48 5.97
C TYR A 175 20.33 3.21 5.24
N ALA A 176 20.88 3.32 4.02
CA ALA A 176 21.20 2.19 3.14
C ALA A 176 22.17 1.18 3.79
N HIS A 177 23.08 1.61 4.65
CA HIS A 177 24.04 0.71 5.31
C HIS A 177 23.45 -0.09 6.49
N TYR A 178 22.24 0.22 6.96
CA TYR A 178 21.62 -0.51 8.09
C TYR A 178 20.88 -1.78 7.69
N ALA A 179 20.73 -2.05 6.38
CA ALA A 179 20.12 -3.28 5.88
C ALA A 179 20.81 -3.74 4.60
N ARG A 180 20.83 -5.05 4.34
CA ARG A 180 21.40 -5.61 3.09
C ARG A 180 20.58 -5.25 1.86
N LYS A 181 19.28 -4.99 2.05
CA LYS A 181 18.34 -4.56 1.02
C LYS A 181 17.31 -3.65 1.65
N ILE A 182 17.00 -2.53 0.99
CA ILE A 182 15.89 -1.66 1.35
C ILE A 182 14.91 -1.63 0.17
N ASP A 183 13.71 -2.13 0.40
CA ASP A 183 12.59 -2.07 -0.54
C ASP A 183 11.69 -0.89 -0.20
N LEU A 184 11.39 -0.06 -1.20
CA LEU A 184 10.39 1.01 -1.14
C LEU A 184 9.08 0.46 -1.66
N VAL A 185 8.00 0.56 -0.89
CA VAL A 185 6.66 0.08 -1.26
C VAL A 185 5.73 1.27 -1.36
N PHE A 186 5.38 1.63 -2.60
CA PHE A 186 4.40 2.66 -2.88
C PHE A 186 3.00 2.16 -2.50
N SER A 187 2.38 2.80 -1.53
CA SER A 187 1.14 2.33 -0.90
C SER A 187 0.33 3.49 -0.35
N PHE A 188 -0.99 3.35 -0.33
CA PHE A 188 -1.88 4.20 0.48
C PHE A 188 -2.61 3.35 1.51
N PRO A 189 -3.01 3.91 2.66
CA PRO A 189 -3.80 3.16 3.64
C PRO A 189 -5.08 2.56 3.03
N GLU A 190 -5.76 3.28 2.13
CA GLU A 190 -7.01 2.84 1.52
C GLU A 190 -6.85 1.85 0.35
N THR A 191 -5.68 1.78 -0.27
CA THR A 191 -5.44 0.92 -1.46
C THR A 191 -4.39 -0.17 -1.25
N GLY A 192 -3.57 -0.07 -0.20
CA GLY A 192 -2.43 -0.96 0.08
C GLY A 192 -1.31 -0.79 -0.94
N ALA A 193 -0.43 -1.78 -1.01
CA ALA A 193 0.77 -1.75 -1.84
C ALA A 193 0.43 -1.80 -3.33
N LEU A 194 1.01 -0.92 -4.13
CA LEU A 194 0.73 -0.77 -5.57
C LEU A 194 1.97 -1.01 -6.43
N ALA A 195 3.13 -0.61 -5.94
CA ALA A 195 4.39 -0.76 -6.65
C ALA A 195 5.55 -0.89 -5.68
N ARG A 196 6.67 -1.44 -6.16
CA ARG A 196 7.89 -1.60 -5.37
C ARG A 196 9.13 -1.13 -6.13
N ALA A 197 10.07 -0.51 -5.45
CA ALA A 197 11.41 -0.23 -5.94
C ALA A 197 12.45 -0.69 -4.91
N VAL A 198 13.70 -0.86 -5.34
CA VAL A 198 14.83 -0.92 -4.40
C VAL A 198 15.31 0.53 -4.17
N LEU A 199 15.72 0.85 -2.95
CA LEU A 199 16.29 2.17 -2.66
C LEU A 199 17.53 2.45 -3.54
N SER A 200 17.50 3.57 -4.24
CA SER A 200 18.59 4.12 -5.05
C SER A 200 18.43 5.64 -5.13
N GLU A 201 19.40 6.35 -5.73
CA GLU A 201 19.30 7.81 -5.96
C GLU A 201 18.10 8.19 -6.83
N ASP A 202 17.77 7.34 -7.80
CA ASP A 202 16.59 7.50 -8.65
C ASP A 202 15.80 6.18 -8.68
N PRO A 203 14.90 5.95 -7.71
CA PRO A 203 14.17 4.68 -7.61
C PRO A 203 13.23 4.47 -8.80
N LEU A 204 13.37 3.33 -9.47
CA LEU A 204 12.50 2.90 -10.54
C LEU A 204 11.49 1.86 -10.02
N PHE A 205 10.22 2.23 -9.96
CA PHE A 205 9.16 1.39 -9.42
C PHE A 205 8.70 0.35 -10.44
N THR A 206 8.50 -0.88 -9.98
CA THR A 206 7.80 -1.94 -10.69
C THR A 206 6.39 -2.05 -10.12
N VAL A 207 5.38 -1.96 -10.97
CA VAL A 207 3.97 -2.16 -10.56
C VAL A 207 3.80 -3.59 -10.06
N LEU A 208 3.10 -3.77 -8.94
CA LEU A 208 2.87 -5.09 -8.38
C LEU A 208 1.89 -5.90 -9.24
N PRO A 209 1.92 -7.25 -9.17
CA PRO A 209 0.94 -8.08 -9.85
C PRO A 209 -0.50 -7.66 -9.53
N ASN A 210 -1.37 -7.74 -10.54
CA ASN A 210 -2.77 -7.30 -10.49
C ASN A 210 -2.97 -5.80 -10.23
N CYS A 211 -1.90 -4.99 -10.17
CA CYS A 211 -2.03 -3.53 -10.11
C CYS A 211 -1.91 -2.94 -11.52
N ILE A 212 -2.62 -1.85 -11.75
CA ILE A 212 -2.50 -1.01 -12.93
C ILE A 212 -2.31 0.43 -12.45
N VAL A 213 -1.34 1.12 -13.03
CA VAL A 213 -1.07 2.53 -12.82
C VAL A 213 -1.25 3.25 -14.14
N GLU A 214 -2.11 4.25 -14.14
CA GLU A 214 -2.43 5.10 -15.28
C GLU A 214 -1.99 6.54 -15.01
N TYR A 215 -1.61 7.23 -16.07
CA TYR A 215 -1.27 8.65 -16.03
C TYR A 215 -2.46 9.45 -16.60
N LEU A 216 -3.18 10.19 -15.76
CA LEU A 216 -4.38 10.94 -16.18
C LEU A 216 -4.40 12.33 -15.52
N ASP A 217 -4.58 13.38 -16.32
CA ASP A 217 -4.69 14.77 -15.87
C ASP A 217 -3.56 15.21 -14.91
N ASP A 218 -2.32 14.79 -15.17
CA ASP A 218 -1.13 15.00 -14.32
C ASP A 218 -1.09 14.24 -12.98
N TYR A 219 -2.03 13.32 -12.73
CA TYR A 219 -2.05 12.49 -11.52
C TYR A 219 -1.92 11.00 -11.85
N LEU A 220 -1.50 10.23 -10.85
CA LEU A 220 -1.57 8.78 -10.92
C LEU A 220 -2.99 8.30 -10.61
N VAL A 221 -3.52 7.43 -11.47
CA VAL A 221 -4.77 6.70 -11.27
C VAL A 221 -4.43 5.23 -11.13
N VAL A 222 -4.99 4.55 -10.13
CA VAL A 222 -4.59 3.18 -9.80
C VAL A 222 -5.79 2.23 -9.74
N THR A 223 -5.57 1.01 -10.23
CA THR A 223 -6.55 -0.08 -10.20
C THR A 223 -5.89 -1.32 -9.60
N LYS A 224 -6.55 -1.98 -8.67
CA LYS A 224 -6.19 -3.33 -8.20
C LYS A 224 -7.21 -4.34 -8.72
N ASN A 225 -6.79 -5.21 -9.63
CA ASN A 225 -7.51 -6.38 -10.08
C ASN A 225 -7.41 -7.54 -9.06
N ALA A 226 -7.78 -7.25 -7.82
CA ALA A 226 -7.83 -8.21 -6.73
C ALA A 226 -9.18 -8.08 -6.02
N PRO A 227 -9.79 -9.17 -5.52
CA PRO A 227 -11.10 -9.15 -4.88
C PRO A 227 -11.03 -8.53 -3.48
N LEU A 228 -10.96 -7.20 -3.44
CA LEU A 228 -10.91 -6.38 -2.24
C LEU A 228 -12.32 -6.01 -1.78
N THR A 229 -12.62 -6.14 -0.47
CA THR A 229 -13.95 -5.80 0.07
C THR A 229 -14.42 -4.40 -0.33
N THR A 230 -13.49 -3.44 -0.36
CA THR A 230 -13.66 -2.12 -1.00
C THR A 230 -12.84 -2.09 -2.29
N PRO A 231 -13.46 -2.23 -3.48
CA PRO A 231 -12.74 -2.26 -4.75
C PRO A 231 -11.94 -0.99 -5.03
N VAL A 232 -10.73 -1.18 -5.55
CA VAL A 232 -9.86 -0.09 -6.04
C VAL A 232 -9.86 -0.15 -7.57
N ILE A 233 -10.77 0.58 -8.21
CA ILE A 233 -10.88 0.66 -9.67
C ILE A 233 -10.79 2.13 -10.06
N ARG A 234 -9.81 2.47 -10.90
CA ARG A 234 -9.50 3.84 -11.34
C ARG A 234 -9.51 4.86 -10.19
N TYR A 235 -8.86 4.51 -9.09
CA TYR A 235 -8.69 5.40 -7.96
C TYR A 235 -7.71 6.51 -8.32
N ARG A 236 -8.17 7.76 -8.43
CA ARG A 236 -7.33 8.93 -8.66
C ARG A 236 -6.65 9.32 -7.36
N THR A 237 -5.32 9.19 -7.34
CA THR A 237 -4.48 9.60 -6.22
C THR A 237 -4.24 11.12 -6.26
N ASN A 238 -3.70 11.67 -5.17
CA ASN A 238 -3.19 13.04 -5.13
C ASN A 238 -1.71 13.13 -5.53
N ILE A 239 -1.12 12.04 -6.02
CA ILE A 239 0.30 11.99 -6.38
C ILE A 239 0.45 12.47 -7.83
N PRO A 240 1.23 13.54 -8.07
CA PRO A 240 1.53 13.97 -9.42
C PRO A 240 2.26 12.88 -10.20
N ALA A 241 1.92 12.75 -11.47
CA ALA A 241 2.47 11.78 -12.42
C ALA A 241 4.02 11.78 -12.49
N HIS A 242 4.64 12.94 -12.27
CA HIS A 242 6.09 13.10 -12.37
C HIS A 242 6.84 12.76 -11.06
N CYS A 243 6.14 12.57 -9.94
CA CYS A 243 6.78 12.31 -8.64
C CYS A 243 7.33 10.89 -8.52
N LEU A 244 6.81 9.93 -9.28
CA LEU A 244 7.25 8.54 -9.25
C LEU A 244 7.56 8.05 -10.67
N LYS A 245 8.73 7.40 -10.82
CA LYS A 245 9.14 6.77 -12.07
C LYS A 245 8.81 5.30 -12.03
N PHE A 246 8.09 4.84 -13.04
CA PHE A 246 7.75 3.43 -13.20
C PHE A 246 8.53 2.84 -14.37
N SER A 247 9.06 1.62 -14.16
CA SER A 247 9.61 0.77 -15.22
C SER A 247 8.55 0.51 -16.29
N GLU A 248 8.98 0.44 -17.55
CA GLU A 248 8.10 0.01 -18.63
C GLU A 248 7.79 -1.48 -18.45
N GLY A 249 6.51 -1.85 -18.50
CA GLY A 249 6.07 -3.22 -18.25
C GLY A 249 4.55 -3.35 -18.16
N GLU A 250 4.09 -4.58 -17.90
CA GLU A 250 2.69 -4.87 -17.64
C GLU A 250 2.18 -4.06 -16.44
N GLY A 251 0.99 -3.49 -16.57
CA GLY A 251 0.37 -2.68 -15.50
C GLY A 251 0.70 -1.19 -15.52
N VAL A 252 1.46 -0.67 -16.51
CA VAL A 252 1.60 0.79 -16.71
C VAL A 252 0.88 1.22 -17.97
N ILE A 253 -0.10 2.13 -17.83
CA ILE A 253 -0.84 2.72 -18.94
C ILE A 253 -0.53 4.21 -19.00
N ARG A 254 0.18 4.65 -20.04
CA ARG A 254 0.41 6.07 -20.26
C ARG A 254 -0.69 6.58 -21.18
N ASP A 255 -1.56 7.44 -20.68
CA ASP A 255 -2.55 8.06 -21.56
C ASP A 255 -1.82 8.96 -22.56
N SER A 256 -1.91 8.60 -23.84
CA SER A 256 -1.31 9.32 -24.96
C SER A 256 -2.18 10.50 -25.44
N SER A 257 -3.29 10.81 -24.76
CA SER A 257 -4.26 11.82 -25.18
C SER A 257 -3.83 13.29 -25.00
N ASN A 258 -2.57 13.58 -24.64
CA ASN A 258 -2.00 14.93 -24.66
C ASN A 258 -0.63 15.03 -25.39
N ARG A 259 -0.48 14.31 -26.50
CA ARG A 259 0.48 14.74 -27.55
C ARG A 259 -0.26 15.63 -28.55
N VAL A 260 -0.40 16.91 -28.22
CA VAL A 260 -0.61 17.98 -29.20
C VAL A 260 0.71 18.70 -29.39
#